data_AF-A0A829HGJ8-F1
#
_entry.id   AF-A0A829HGJ8-F1
#
_cell.length_a   1.000
_cell.length_b   1.000
_cell.length_c   1.000
_cell.angle_alpha   90.00
_cell.angle_beta   90.00
_cell.angle_gamma   90.00
#
_symmetry.space_group_name_H-M   'P 1'
#
loop_
_entity.id
_entity.type
_entity.pdbx_description
1 polymer ?
#
loop_
_entity_poly.entity_id
_entity_poly.type
_entity_poly.pdbx_seq_one_letter_code
_entity_poly.pdbx_strand_id
1 'polypeptide(L)'
;MNMRNNPKSIWASLLFGLCILGQSHLLHAAPIVVEGVVPNEESKQAILVKMQSVYGADQVVDKIQVRPVSAPSGWSDSVTRVITPDLKKISQGQLRVRGTQVDLTGKMTDPNQIQPTTSSFQALVQQPYRFNAQLSVNQAEQKIIDDALKNRIIEFESGSAILTAAGQQILDEMAVALNKVGGKKVKIIGHTDSSGDANKNTVLSQQRAAAVQSYLVGKSIAADRLSTEGKGSSQPVADNATADGRKKNRRIEFEVL
;
A
#
# COMPACT_ATOMS: atom_id res chain seq x y z
N MET A 1 45.17 -25.83 18.28
CA MET A 1 44.97 -24.37 18.13
C MET A 1 43.64 -24.16 17.41
N ASN A 2 42.72 -23.41 18.03
CA ASN A 2 41.27 -23.44 17.80
C ASN A 2 40.77 -23.24 16.36
N MET A 3 39.83 -24.12 15.97
CA MET A 3 38.83 -23.89 14.93
C MET A 3 37.90 -22.74 15.37
N ARG A 4 37.82 -21.65 14.59
CA ARG A 4 36.79 -20.62 14.79
C ARG A 4 35.47 -21.10 14.18
N ASN A 5 34.64 -21.68 15.04
CA ASN A 5 33.21 -21.85 14.78
C ASN A 5 32.57 -20.48 14.57
N ASN A 6 32.12 -20.21 13.35
CA ASN A 6 31.29 -19.06 13.02
C ASN A 6 29.81 -19.50 13.16
N PRO A 7 29.02 -18.99 14.11
CA PRO A 7 27.65 -19.43 14.28
C PRO A 7 26.81 -19.00 13.06
N LYS A 8 26.28 -19.98 12.32
CA LYS A 8 25.34 -19.78 11.21
C LYS A 8 24.08 -19.11 11.77
N SER A 9 23.92 -17.81 11.54
CA SER A 9 22.78 -17.03 12.02
C SER A 9 21.49 -17.40 11.28
N ILE A 10 20.40 -17.51 12.03
CA ILE A 10 19.04 -17.59 11.47
C ILE A 10 18.66 -16.22 10.94
N TRP A 11 18.24 -16.18 9.68
CA TRP A 11 17.71 -14.97 9.08
C TRP A 11 16.50 -15.32 8.21
N ALA A 12 15.38 -14.66 8.47
CA ALA A 12 14.25 -14.60 7.57
C ALA A 12 14.07 -13.14 7.11
N SER A 13 13.92 -12.94 5.81
CA SER A 13 13.56 -11.67 5.19
C SER A 13 12.32 -11.84 4.35
N LEU A 14 11.35 -10.98 4.57
CA LEU A 14 10.24 -10.80 3.66
C LEU A 14 10.55 -9.59 2.78
N LEU A 15 10.84 -9.82 1.51
CA LEU A 15 11.03 -8.75 0.53
C LEU A 15 9.68 -8.43 -0.11
N PHE A 16 9.21 -7.20 0.08
CA PHE A 16 8.05 -6.69 -0.64
C PHE A 16 8.53 -5.97 -1.91
N GLY A 17 8.59 -6.73 -3.01
CA GLY A 17 8.71 -6.22 -4.38
C GLY A 17 10.13 -6.08 -4.96
N LEU A 18 10.47 -6.91 -5.95
CA LEU A 18 10.62 -6.60 -7.39
C LEU A 18 11.40 -7.77 -8.04
N CYS A 19 10.75 -8.52 -8.93
CA CYS A 19 11.45 -9.38 -9.88
C CYS A 19 10.75 -9.24 -11.23
N ILE A 20 11.46 -8.64 -12.18
CA ILE A 20 11.06 -8.57 -13.59
C ILE A 20 11.49 -9.89 -14.20
N LEU A 21 10.54 -10.66 -14.75
CA LEU A 21 10.70 -11.50 -15.94
C LEU A 21 9.29 -11.76 -16.50
N GLY A 22 9.15 -11.65 -17.82
CA GLY A 22 7.91 -11.29 -18.48
C GLY A 22 6.90 -12.41 -18.78
N GLN A 23 5.78 -11.91 -19.32
CA GLN A 23 4.64 -12.52 -20.03
C GLN A 23 3.34 -12.79 -19.25
N SER A 24 2.27 -12.22 -19.84
CA SER A 24 0.83 -12.52 -19.71
C SER A 24 0.11 -11.93 -18.50
N HIS A 25 -0.69 -10.90 -18.78
CA HIS A 25 -1.38 -10.03 -17.83
C HIS A 25 -2.59 -10.69 -17.16
N LEU A 26 -2.42 -11.04 -15.88
CA LEU A 26 -3.44 -10.86 -14.86
C LEU A 26 -2.90 -9.84 -13.86
N LEU A 27 -3.65 -8.78 -13.60
CA LEU A 27 -3.33 -7.69 -12.68
C LEU A 27 -3.13 -8.23 -11.26
N HIS A 28 -1.91 -8.61 -10.91
CA HIS A 28 -1.56 -8.98 -9.55
C HIS A 28 -0.58 -7.97 -8.96
N ALA A 29 -0.71 -7.71 -7.66
CA ALA A 29 0.29 -6.97 -6.91
C ALA A 29 1.66 -7.68 -7.07
N ALA A 30 2.76 -6.94 -6.87
CA ALA A 30 4.07 -7.58 -6.89
C ALA A 30 4.07 -8.71 -5.84
N PRO A 31 4.57 -9.91 -6.19
CA PRO A 31 4.49 -11.05 -5.30
C PRO A 31 5.23 -10.77 -3.99
N ILE A 32 4.69 -11.31 -2.91
CA ILE A 32 5.27 -11.26 -1.58
C ILE A 32 6.30 -12.36 -1.47
N VAL A 33 7.57 -12.00 -1.46
CA VAL A 33 8.66 -12.97 -1.39
C VAL A 33 8.98 -13.27 0.06
N VAL A 34 8.84 -14.53 0.44
CA VAL A 34 9.23 -15.04 1.76
C VAL A 34 10.52 -15.80 1.60
N GLU A 35 11.62 -15.28 2.15
CA GLU A 35 12.93 -15.89 2.00
C GLU A 35 13.69 -15.99 3.31
N GLY A 36 14.67 -16.90 3.36
CA GLY A 36 15.54 -17.07 4.50
C GLY A 36 15.76 -18.51 4.90
N VAL A 37 16.31 -18.69 6.10
CA VAL A 37 16.63 -20.00 6.68
C VAL A 37 15.82 -20.21 7.96
N VAL A 38 15.14 -21.34 8.05
CA VAL A 38 14.33 -21.73 9.23
C VAL A 38 14.81 -23.08 9.79
N PRO A 39 14.58 -23.35 11.10
CA PRO A 39 15.16 -24.52 11.78
C PRO A 39 14.55 -25.86 11.34
N ASN A 40 13.28 -25.87 10.93
CA ASN A 40 12.53 -27.09 10.61
C ASN A 40 11.36 -26.79 9.65
N GLU A 41 10.75 -27.85 9.10
CA GLU A 41 9.59 -27.72 8.21
C GLU A 41 8.35 -27.15 8.91
N GLU A 42 8.15 -27.46 10.19
CA GLU A 42 7.00 -26.92 10.95
C GLU A 42 7.00 -25.38 10.99
N SER A 43 8.16 -24.78 11.23
CA SER A 43 8.32 -23.32 11.22
C SER A 43 8.09 -22.74 9.82
N LYS A 44 8.59 -23.43 8.78
CA LYS A 44 8.36 -23.04 7.38
C LYS A 44 6.87 -23.00 7.07
N GLN A 45 6.14 -24.07 7.37
CA GLN A 45 4.72 -24.18 7.09
C GLN A 45 3.89 -23.16 7.88
N ALA A 46 4.21 -22.94 9.16
CA ALA A 46 3.52 -21.95 9.98
C ALA A 46 3.64 -20.53 9.39
N ILE A 47 4.83 -20.16 8.92
CA ILE A 47 5.06 -18.86 8.26
C ILE A 47 4.29 -18.79 6.95
N LEU A 48 4.38 -19.80 6.08
CA LEU A 48 3.72 -19.79 4.77
C LEU A 48 2.19 -19.73 4.91
N VAL A 49 1.60 -20.56 5.77
CA VAL A 49 0.16 -20.52 6.05
C VAL A 49 -0.28 -19.14 6.51
N LYS A 50 0.49 -18.53 7.42
CA LYS A 50 0.17 -17.19 7.93
C LYS A 50 0.29 -16.13 6.83
N MET A 51 1.34 -16.17 6.02
CA MET A 51 1.53 -15.27 4.88
C MET A 51 0.39 -15.40 3.86
N GLN A 52 0.02 -16.63 3.51
CA GLN A 52 -1.07 -16.91 2.56
C GLN A 52 -2.43 -16.47 3.14
N SER A 53 -2.65 -16.62 4.45
CA SER A 53 -3.87 -16.11 5.11
C SER A 53 -3.99 -14.59 5.04
N VAL A 54 -2.87 -13.87 5.06
CA VAL A 54 -2.87 -12.41 4.95
C VAL A 54 -2.96 -11.98 3.49
N TYR A 55 -2.12 -12.50 2.61
CA TYR A 55 -1.92 -11.97 1.26
C TYR A 55 -2.64 -12.71 0.13
N GLY A 56 -3.13 -13.92 0.38
CA GLY A 56 -3.59 -14.83 -0.67
C GLY A 56 -2.49 -15.79 -1.12
N ALA A 57 -2.85 -17.04 -1.44
CA ALA A 57 -1.88 -18.07 -1.79
C ALA A 57 -1.17 -17.81 -3.12
N ASP A 58 -1.86 -17.15 -4.06
CA ASP A 58 -1.38 -16.72 -5.37
C ASP A 58 -0.34 -15.59 -5.30
N GLN A 59 -0.34 -14.82 -4.21
CA GLN A 59 0.57 -13.69 -4.02
C GLN A 59 1.87 -14.06 -3.30
N VAL A 60 1.96 -15.24 -2.68
CA VAL A 60 3.09 -15.60 -1.81
C VAL A 60 4.08 -16.49 -2.56
N VAL A 61 5.32 -16.04 -2.67
CA VAL A 61 6.42 -16.79 -3.27
C VAL A 61 7.33 -17.32 -2.17
N ASP A 62 7.36 -18.64 -2.02
CA ASP A 62 8.23 -19.34 -1.08
C ASP A 62 9.66 -19.48 -1.62
N LYS A 63 10.62 -18.91 -0.90
CA LYS A 63 12.06 -19.11 -1.07
C LYS A 63 12.74 -19.49 0.25
N ILE A 64 11.97 -20.00 1.22
CA ILE A 64 12.48 -20.43 2.52
C ILE A 64 13.25 -21.73 2.36
N GLN A 65 14.43 -21.79 2.96
CA GLN A 65 15.27 -22.97 3.08
C GLN A 65 15.21 -23.52 4.50
N VAL A 66 15.03 -24.83 4.62
CA VAL A 66 15.12 -25.51 5.92
C VAL A 66 16.55 -25.97 6.13
N ARG A 67 17.17 -25.57 7.24
CA ARG A 67 18.51 -26.00 7.64
C ARG A 67 18.56 -26.21 9.15
N PRO A 68 19.44 -27.08 9.67
CA PRO A 68 19.63 -27.23 11.11
C PRO A 68 20.32 -25.97 11.66
N VAL A 69 19.53 -25.01 12.10
CA VAL A 69 19.96 -23.75 12.70
C VAL A 69 19.36 -23.58 14.08
N SER A 70 20.10 -22.97 15.01
CA SER A 70 19.63 -22.77 16.38
C SER A 70 18.68 -21.57 16.46
N ALA A 71 17.41 -21.82 16.78
CA ALA A 71 16.40 -20.79 16.97
C ALA A 71 16.17 -20.54 18.47
N PRO A 72 15.97 -19.28 18.89
CA PRO A 72 15.53 -18.99 20.25
C PRO A 72 14.16 -19.64 20.54
N SER A 73 13.83 -19.81 21.83
CA SER A 73 12.54 -20.37 22.23
C SER A 73 11.38 -19.53 21.69
N GLY A 74 10.30 -20.20 21.26
CA GLY A 74 9.09 -19.55 20.72
C GLY A 74 9.30 -18.80 19.40
N TRP A 75 10.39 -19.04 18.66
CA TRP A 75 10.72 -18.26 17.46
C TRP A 75 9.62 -18.28 16.40
N SER A 76 9.09 -19.46 16.05
CA SER A 76 8.03 -19.58 15.04
C SER A 76 6.77 -18.80 15.43
N ASP A 77 6.36 -18.89 16.70
CA ASP A 77 5.20 -18.16 17.22
C ASP A 77 5.44 -16.65 17.20
N SER A 78 6.63 -16.19 17.58
CA SER A 78 7.00 -14.77 17.51
C SER A 78 6.96 -14.23 16.08
N VAL A 79 7.48 -14.99 15.10
CA VAL A 79 7.43 -14.59 13.69
C VAL A 79 6.00 -14.58 13.16
N THR A 80 5.22 -15.62 13.39
CA THR A 80 3.85 -15.72 12.85
C THR A 80 2.90 -14.70 13.48
N ARG A 81 3.13 -14.31 14.74
CA ARG A 81 2.32 -13.30 15.44
C ARG A 81 2.46 -11.91 14.84
N VAL A 82 3.63 -11.55 14.32
CA VAL A 82 3.85 -10.26 13.63
C VAL A 82 3.41 -10.27 12.17
N ILE A 83 2.95 -11.40 11.63
CA ILE A 83 2.36 -11.45 10.29
C ILE A 83 0.86 -11.15 10.42
N THR A 84 0.48 -9.88 10.27
CA THR A 84 -0.90 -9.40 10.44
C THR A 84 -1.42 -8.69 9.19
N PRO A 85 -2.75 -8.50 9.05
CA PRO A 85 -3.32 -7.70 7.97
C PRO A 85 -2.80 -6.26 7.89
N ASP A 86 -2.31 -5.70 9.00
CA ASP A 86 -1.73 -4.35 9.02
C ASP A 86 -0.47 -4.23 8.17
N LEU A 87 0.22 -5.34 7.86
CA LEU A 87 1.33 -5.32 6.90
C LEU A 87 0.89 -4.85 5.50
N LYS A 88 -0.39 -5.01 5.11
CA LYS A 88 -0.92 -4.48 3.84
C LYS A 88 -0.98 -2.95 3.79
N LYS A 89 -0.93 -2.27 4.94
CA LYS A 89 -0.88 -0.81 5.01
C LYS A 89 0.52 -0.27 4.69
N ILE A 90 1.51 -1.16 4.61
CA ILE A 90 2.92 -0.81 4.38
C ILE A 90 3.31 -1.23 2.97
N SER A 91 3.60 -0.25 2.12
CA SER A 91 4.13 -0.46 0.78
C SER A 91 5.66 -0.40 0.79
N GLN A 92 6.27 -1.00 -0.24
CA GLN A 92 7.74 -1.05 -0.38
C GLN A 92 8.46 -1.50 0.90
N GLY A 93 7.82 -2.39 1.65
CA GLY A 93 8.22 -2.75 3.00
C GLY A 93 9.22 -3.89 3.06
N GLN A 94 9.72 -4.14 4.27
CA GLN A 94 10.43 -5.36 4.61
C GLN A 94 10.18 -5.67 6.08
N LEU A 95 9.70 -6.89 6.34
CA LEU A 95 9.68 -7.49 7.67
C LEU A 95 10.85 -8.47 7.77
N ARG A 96 11.74 -8.24 8.72
CA ARG A 96 12.98 -8.99 8.89
C ARG A 96 13.06 -9.55 10.29
N VAL A 97 13.43 -10.82 10.41
CA VAL A 97 13.65 -11.46 11.71
C VAL A 97 15.05 -12.05 11.77
N ARG A 98 15.84 -11.61 12.77
CA ARG A 98 17.22 -12.04 13.03
C ARG A 98 17.36 -12.41 14.50
N GLY A 99 17.41 -13.71 14.80
CA GLY A 99 17.42 -14.18 16.20
C GLY A 99 16.19 -13.66 16.95
N THR A 100 16.40 -12.77 17.92
CA THR A 100 15.34 -12.12 18.70
C THR A 100 14.92 -10.74 18.18
N GLN A 101 15.59 -10.20 17.16
CA GLN A 101 15.28 -8.89 16.58
C GLN A 101 14.25 -9.02 15.45
N VAL A 102 13.20 -8.20 15.50
CA VAL A 102 12.19 -8.03 14.46
C VAL A 102 12.26 -6.59 13.97
N ASP A 103 12.61 -6.40 12.70
CA ASP A 103 12.68 -5.09 12.06
C ASP A 103 11.58 -4.96 11.01
N LEU A 104 10.83 -3.86 11.05
CA LEU A 104 9.81 -3.52 10.05
C LEU A 104 10.16 -2.19 9.40
N THR A 105 10.34 -2.21 8.09
CA THR A 105 10.63 -1.00 7.30
C THR A 105 9.60 -0.87 6.20
N GLY A 106 9.38 0.35 5.69
CA GLY A 106 8.54 0.57 4.53
C GLY A 106 7.92 1.96 4.50
N LYS A 107 6.98 2.12 3.57
CA LYS A 107 6.23 3.34 3.37
C LYS A 107 4.76 3.13 3.73
N MET A 108 4.12 4.16 4.24
CA MET A 108 2.69 4.20 4.52
C MET A 108 2.10 5.44 3.84
N THR A 109 0.82 5.40 3.51
CA THR A 109 0.18 6.60 2.95
C THR A 109 -0.15 7.62 4.04
N ASP A 110 -0.79 7.18 5.13
CA ASP A 110 -1.29 8.09 6.16
C ASP A 110 -0.25 8.26 7.29
N PRO A 111 0.34 9.46 7.46
CA PRO A 111 1.29 9.72 8.54
C PRO A 111 0.67 9.52 9.93
N ASN A 112 -0.63 9.74 10.09
CA ASN A 112 -1.31 9.59 11.38
C ASN A 112 -1.45 8.12 11.79
N GLN A 113 -1.31 7.18 10.85
CA GLN A 113 -1.38 5.74 11.13
C GLN A 113 -0.01 5.13 11.47
N ILE A 114 1.11 5.85 11.28
CA ILE A 114 2.45 5.32 11.56
C ILE A 114 2.61 4.96 13.04
N GLN A 115 2.27 5.88 13.95
CA GLN A 115 2.44 5.64 15.38
C GLN A 115 1.50 4.54 15.91
N PRO A 116 0.19 4.54 15.60
CA PRO A 116 -0.70 3.44 15.97
C PRO A 116 -0.22 2.09 15.44
N THR A 117 0.20 2.03 14.17
CA THR A 117 0.68 0.79 13.55
C THR A 117 1.95 0.28 14.24
N THR A 118 2.90 1.16 14.52
CA THR A 118 4.13 0.83 15.24
C THR A 118 3.84 0.28 16.64
N SER A 119 2.94 0.93 17.39
CA SER A 119 2.52 0.46 18.72
C SER A 119 1.83 -0.91 18.67
N SER A 120 0.97 -1.14 17.67
CA SER A 120 0.32 -2.44 17.47
C SER A 120 1.33 -3.55 17.23
N PHE A 121 2.33 -3.36 16.37
CA PHE A 121 3.39 -4.35 16.16
C PHE A 121 4.26 -4.54 17.40
N GLN A 122 4.60 -3.46 18.10
CA GLN A 122 5.38 -3.54 19.33
C GLN A 122 4.68 -4.37 20.42
N ALA A 123 3.35 -4.26 20.54
CA ALA A 123 2.56 -5.04 21.50
C ALA A 123 2.51 -6.55 21.18
N LEU A 124 2.66 -6.93 19.90
CA LEU A 124 2.72 -8.33 19.48
C LEU A 124 4.05 -8.99 19.86
N VAL A 125 5.13 -8.21 19.89
CA VAL A 125 6.48 -8.71 20.18
C VAL A 125 6.72 -8.75 21.69
N GLN A 126 6.84 -9.97 22.23
CA GLN A 126 7.09 -10.20 23.66
C GLN A 126 8.57 -10.49 23.92
N GLN A 127 9.06 -10.12 25.11
CA GLN A 127 10.43 -10.42 25.54
C GLN A 127 10.73 -11.93 25.45
N PRO A 128 11.94 -12.35 25.05
CA PRO A 128 13.15 -11.54 24.81
C PRO A 128 13.24 -10.91 23.41
N TYR A 129 12.17 -11.01 22.61
CA TYR A 129 12.15 -10.42 21.27
C TYR A 129 12.01 -8.90 21.34
N ARG A 130 12.58 -8.23 20.35
CA ARG A 130 12.61 -6.77 20.24
C ARG A 130 12.08 -6.36 18.88
N PHE A 131 11.34 -5.26 18.88
CA PHE A 131 10.76 -4.69 17.67
C PHE A 131 11.38 -3.33 17.38
N ASN A 132 11.73 -3.10 16.12
CA ASN A 132 12.16 -1.81 15.62
C ASN A 132 11.42 -1.49 14.31
N ALA A 133 10.93 -0.26 14.17
CA ALA A 133 10.21 0.18 12.99
C ALA A 133 10.85 1.42 12.36
N GLN A 134 11.00 1.40 11.03
CA GLN A 134 11.42 2.55 10.22
C GLN A 134 10.38 2.75 9.11
N LEU A 135 9.25 3.32 9.49
CA LEU A 135 8.13 3.63 8.60
C LEU A 135 8.19 5.10 8.19
N SER A 136 7.93 5.36 6.91
CA SER A 136 7.96 6.71 6.32
C SER A 136 6.74 6.92 5.41
N VAL A 137 6.55 8.13 4.88
CA VAL A 137 5.46 8.45 3.93
C VAL A 137 6.02 8.86 2.56
N ASN A 138 5.21 8.72 1.51
CA ASN A 138 5.53 9.22 0.15
C ASN A 138 5.40 10.76 0.02
N GLN A 139 5.86 11.53 1.01
CA GLN A 139 5.54 12.96 1.11
C GLN A 139 6.09 13.80 -0.06
N ALA A 140 7.29 13.49 -0.55
CA ALA A 140 7.88 14.22 -1.67
C ALA A 140 7.09 13.99 -2.97
N GLU A 141 6.76 12.72 -3.27
CA GLU A 141 5.97 12.36 -4.44
C GLU A 141 4.52 12.86 -4.34
N GLN A 142 3.92 12.75 -3.15
CA GLN A 142 2.56 13.28 -2.89
C GLN A 142 2.52 14.79 -3.12
N LYS A 143 3.53 15.53 -2.64
CA LYS A 143 3.62 16.98 -2.85
C LYS A 143 3.65 17.36 -4.32
N ILE A 144 4.33 16.59 -5.18
CA ILE A 144 4.36 16.84 -6.63
C ILE A 144 2.95 16.76 -7.23
N ILE A 145 2.14 15.80 -6.78
CA ILE A 145 0.75 15.61 -7.22
C ILE A 145 -0.15 16.73 -6.66
N ASP A 146 -0.02 17.05 -5.37
CA ASP A 146 -0.80 18.11 -4.72
C ASP A 146 -0.54 19.48 -5.37
N ASP A 147 0.73 19.78 -5.64
CA ASP A 147 1.15 20.99 -6.35
C ASP A 147 0.63 21.03 -7.80
N ALA A 148 0.35 19.87 -8.41
CA ALA A 148 -0.26 19.79 -9.74
C ALA A 148 -1.76 20.07 -9.69
N LEU A 149 -2.47 19.67 -8.62
CA LEU A 149 -3.88 20.06 -8.44
C LEU A 149 -4.01 21.54 -8.08
N LYS A 150 -3.11 22.11 -7.27
CA LYS A 150 -3.19 23.50 -6.77
C LYS A 150 -4.56 23.86 -6.16
N ASN A 151 -5.18 22.91 -5.45
CA ASN A 151 -6.56 23.04 -4.94
C ASN A 151 -7.65 23.27 -6.01
N ARG A 152 -7.36 23.01 -7.29
CA ARG A 152 -8.36 23.04 -8.36
C ARG A 152 -9.20 21.77 -8.31
N ILE A 153 -10.46 21.90 -8.69
CA ILE A 153 -11.42 20.80 -8.73
C ILE A 153 -11.47 20.27 -10.16
N ILE A 154 -11.38 18.95 -10.33
CA ILE A 154 -11.62 18.30 -11.61
C ILE A 154 -13.13 18.30 -11.85
N GLU A 155 -13.57 19.03 -12.86
CA GLU A 155 -14.99 19.27 -13.14
C GLU A 155 -15.56 18.26 -14.16
N PHE A 156 -16.80 17.84 -13.91
CA PHE A 156 -17.58 16.93 -14.75
C PHE A 156 -18.89 17.60 -15.17
N GLU A 157 -19.45 17.15 -16.31
CA GLU A 157 -20.80 17.54 -16.71
C GLU A 157 -21.82 17.15 -15.63
N SER A 158 -22.87 17.95 -15.49
CA SER A 158 -23.82 17.84 -14.38
C SER A 158 -24.39 16.42 -14.24
N GLY A 159 -24.35 15.87 -13.03
CA GLY A 159 -24.87 14.53 -12.73
C GLY A 159 -24.16 13.36 -13.42
N SER A 160 -23.02 13.60 -14.06
CA SER A 160 -22.33 12.59 -14.87
C SER A 160 -20.88 12.36 -14.44
N ALA A 161 -20.23 11.40 -15.11
CA ALA A 161 -18.80 11.13 -15.07
C ALA A 161 -18.06 11.62 -16.34
N ILE A 162 -18.70 12.46 -17.16
CA ILE A 162 -18.08 13.04 -18.36
C ILE A 162 -17.22 14.23 -17.95
N LEU A 163 -15.93 14.21 -18.30
CA LEU A 163 -14.99 15.29 -17.98
C LEU A 163 -15.24 16.52 -18.85
N THR A 164 -15.35 17.69 -18.21
CA THR A 164 -15.39 18.99 -18.90
C THR A 164 -14.03 19.33 -19.53
N ALA A 165 -13.99 20.27 -20.47
CA ALA A 165 -12.72 20.75 -21.03
C ALA A 165 -11.76 21.31 -19.96
N ALA A 166 -12.29 22.02 -18.96
CA ALA A 166 -11.50 22.54 -17.83
C ALA A 166 -10.92 21.40 -16.98
N GLY A 167 -11.72 20.36 -16.70
CA GLY A 167 -11.26 19.16 -16.01
C GLY A 167 -10.15 18.42 -16.78
N GLN A 168 -10.30 18.30 -18.10
CA GLN A 168 -9.29 17.69 -18.97
C GLN A 168 -7.96 18.45 -18.95
N GLN A 169 -7.99 19.79 -18.96
CA GLN A 169 -6.78 20.62 -18.86
C GLN A 169 -6.04 20.42 -17.53
N ILE A 170 -6.76 20.29 -16.41
CA ILE A 170 -6.15 19.96 -15.12
C ILE A 170 -5.49 18.58 -15.17
N LEU A 171 -6.14 17.61 -15.82
CA LEU A 171 -5.61 16.26 -15.96
C LEU A 171 -4.38 16.18 -16.88
N ASP A 172 -4.25 17.10 -17.85
CA ASP A 172 -3.03 17.22 -18.66
C ASP A 172 -1.83 17.63 -17.82
N GLU A 173 -2.00 18.61 -16.92
CA GLU A 173 -0.96 18.98 -15.95
C GLU A 173 -0.70 17.85 -14.95
N MET A 174 -1.73 17.12 -14.53
CA MET A 174 -1.59 15.95 -13.66
C MET A 174 -0.78 14.84 -14.32
N ALA A 175 -0.96 14.57 -15.62
CA ALA A 175 -0.17 13.57 -16.34
C ALA A 175 1.34 13.89 -16.29
N VAL A 176 1.71 15.17 -16.40
CA VAL A 176 3.11 15.60 -16.25
C VAL A 176 3.62 15.33 -14.83
N ALA A 177 2.82 15.61 -13.81
CA ALA A 177 3.18 15.33 -12.42
C ALA A 177 3.32 13.82 -12.14
N LEU A 178 2.41 13.00 -12.67
CA LEU A 178 2.46 11.54 -12.56
C LEU A 178 3.69 10.92 -13.24
N ASN A 179 4.26 11.57 -14.24
CA ASN A 179 5.53 11.14 -14.82
C ASN A 179 6.73 11.48 -13.92
N LYS A 180 6.66 12.58 -13.16
CA LYS A 180 7.71 13.00 -12.21
C LYS A 180 7.78 12.13 -10.96
N VAL A 181 6.69 11.51 -10.53
CA VAL A 181 6.68 10.57 -9.38
C VAL A 181 7.29 9.20 -9.71
N GLY A 182 8.01 9.04 -10.83
CA GLY A 182 8.99 7.96 -11.01
C GLY A 182 8.43 6.53 -10.95
N GLY A 183 7.27 6.28 -11.56
CA GLY A 183 6.72 4.92 -11.63
C GLY A 183 5.91 4.50 -10.40
N LYS A 184 5.75 5.35 -9.38
CA LYS A 184 4.89 5.06 -8.22
C LYS A 184 3.45 4.77 -8.65
N LYS A 185 2.80 3.91 -7.87
CA LYS A 185 1.37 3.65 -7.99
C LYS A 185 0.60 4.81 -7.35
N VAL A 186 -0.52 5.17 -7.95
CA VAL A 186 -1.38 6.26 -7.50
C VAL A 186 -2.81 5.77 -7.50
N LYS A 187 -3.50 5.93 -6.37
CA LYS A 187 -4.94 5.68 -6.27
C LYS A 187 -5.70 6.98 -6.53
N ILE A 188 -6.70 6.91 -7.38
CA ILE A 188 -7.59 8.00 -7.75
C ILE A 188 -8.89 7.81 -6.97
N ILE A 189 -9.21 8.74 -6.08
CA ILE A 189 -10.34 8.61 -5.17
C ILE A 189 -11.42 9.62 -5.54
N GLY A 190 -12.62 9.14 -5.84
CA GLY A 190 -13.78 9.96 -6.11
C GLY A 190 -14.59 10.24 -4.85
N HIS A 191 -15.02 11.50 -4.70
CA HIS A 191 -15.90 11.94 -3.63
C HIS A 191 -17.11 12.71 -4.18
N THR A 192 -18.22 12.66 -3.46
CA THR A 192 -19.41 13.48 -3.69
C THR A 192 -19.70 14.35 -2.47
N ASP A 193 -20.62 15.31 -2.63
CA ASP A 193 -21.30 15.87 -1.47
C ASP A 193 -22.37 14.89 -0.93
N SER A 194 -22.95 15.21 0.22
CA SER A 194 -23.94 14.36 0.89
C SER A 194 -25.36 14.51 0.36
N SER A 195 -25.57 15.17 -0.78
CA SER A 195 -26.90 15.36 -1.35
C SER A 195 -27.34 14.12 -2.11
N GLY A 196 -28.63 13.79 -2.05
CA GLY A 196 -29.20 12.65 -2.76
C GLY A 196 -28.94 11.31 -2.08
N ASP A 197 -29.04 10.23 -2.87
CA ASP A 197 -28.95 8.86 -2.37
C ASP A 197 -27.48 8.41 -2.20
N ALA A 198 -27.17 7.82 -1.05
CA ALA A 198 -25.81 7.41 -0.69
C ALA A 198 -25.25 6.34 -1.64
N ASN A 199 -26.06 5.36 -2.06
CA ASN A 199 -25.62 4.31 -2.97
C ASN A 199 -25.32 4.89 -4.36
N LYS A 200 -26.18 5.79 -4.86
CA LYS A 200 -25.94 6.52 -6.12
C LYS A 200 -24.66 7.35 -6.03
N ASN A 201 -24.39 7.99 -4.90
CA ASN A 201 -23.17 8.77 -4.67
C ASN A 201 -21.91 7.89 -4.71
N THR A 202 -21.92 6.72 -4.08
CA THR A 202 -20.82 5.77 -4.15
C THR A 202 -20.55 5.34 -5.60
N VAL A 203 -21.59 4.94 -6.34
CA VAL A 203 -21.47 4.55 -7.76
C VAL A 203 -20.93 5.70 -8.61
N LEU A 204 -21.51 6.90 -8.48
CA LEU A 204 -21.09 8.08 -9.25
C LEU A 204 -19.63 8.45 -8.96
N SER A 205 -19.22 8.40 -7.70
CA SER A 205 -17.84 8.69 -7.31
C SER A 205 -16.84 7.69 -7.91
N GLN A 206 -17.18 6.40 -7.95
CA GLN A 206 -16.37 5.36 -8.59
C GLN A 206 -16.29 5.57 -10.10
N GLN A 207 -17.40 5.89 -10.76
CA GLN A 207 -17.43 6.18 -12.20
C GLN A 207 -16.57 7.38 -12.56
N ARG A 208 -16.60 8.45 -11.74
CA ARG A 208 -15.73 9.63 -11.93
C ARG A 208 -14.26 9.29 -11.76
N ALA A 209 -13.90 8.51 -10.75
CA ALA A 209 -12.52 8.04 -10.58
C ALA A 209 -12.05 7.20 -11.80
N ALA A 210 -12.91 6.32 -12.32
CA ALA A 210 -12.64 5.53 -13.52
C ALA A 210 -12.52 6.38 -14.80
N ALA A 211 -13.32 7.43 -14.94
CA ALA A 211 -13.21 8.38 -16.06
C ALA A 211 -11.87 9.13 -16.04
N VAL A 212 -11.44 9.57 -14.85
CA VAL A 212 -10.11 10.20 -14.65
C VAL A 212 -8.98 9.23 -14.99
N GLN A 213 -9.06 7.98 -14.50
CA GLN A 213 -8.09 6.94 -14.85
C GLN A 213 -8.00 6.74 -16.36
N SER A 214 -9.15 6.59 -17.03
CA SER A 214 -9.23 6.36 -18.47
C SER A 214 -8.62 7.51 -19.27
N TYR A 215 -8.88 8.75 -18.86
CA TYR A 215 -8.29 9.94 -19.47
C TYR A 215 -6.75 9.94 -19.33
N LEU A 216 -6.24 9.66 -18.12
CA LEU A 216 -4.79 9.63 -17.86
C LEU A 216 -4.09 8.48 -18.60
N VAL A 217 -4.74 7.33 -18.76
CA VAL A 217 -4.24 6.24 -19.62
C VAL A 217 -4.16 6.70 -21.07
N GLY A 218 -5.16 7.44 -21.56
CA GLY A 218 -5.10 8.10 -22.87
C GLY A 218 -3.95 9.11 -23.01
N LYS A 219 -3.46 9.65 -21.89
CA LYS A 219 -2.25 10.51 -21.81
C LYS A 219 -0.96 9.72 -21.58
N SER A 220 -0.96 8.42 -21.90
CA SER A 220 0.18 7.51 -21.80
C SER A 220 0.67 7.23 -20.38
N ILE A 221 -0.15 7.43 -19.35
CA ILE A 221 0.14 6.91 -18.02
C ILE A 221 -0.22 5.42 -17.98
N ALA A 222 0.72 4.57 -17.58
CA ALA A 222 0.51 3.13 -17.55
C ALA A 222 -0.65 2.75 -16.60
N ALA A 223 -1.58 1.94 -17.08
CA ALA A 223 -2.81 1.62 -16.35
C ALA A 223 -2.54 0.86 -15.03
N ASP A 224 -1.48 0.06 -14.97
CA ASP A 224 -1.03 -0.69 -13.79
C ASP A 224 -0.50 0.19 -12.65
N ARG A 225 -0.18 1.46 -12.97
CA ARG A 225 0.19 2.48 -11.99
C ARG A 225 -1.01 3.17 -11.38
N LEU A 226 -2.21 3.00 -11.93
CA LEU A 226 -3.40 3.72 -11.48
C LEU A 226 -4.43 2.72 -10.92
N SER A 227 -4.94 3.01 -9.73
CA SER A 227 -6.12 2.34 -9.18
C SER A 227 -7.21 3.36 -8.88
N THR A 228 -8.45 2.90 -8.72
CA THR A 228 -9.60 3.79 -8.49
C THR A 228 -10.42 3.34 -7.30
N GLU A 229 -10.98 4.29 -6.56
CA GLU A 229 -11.88 4.03 -5.43
C GLU A 229 -12.95 5.13 -5.32
N GLY A 230 -14.21 4.74 -5.19
CA GLY A 230 -15.32 5.65 -4.92
C GLY A 230 -15.70 5.66 -3.44
N LYS A 231 -15.62 6.81 -2.79
CA LYS A 231 -16.00 6.99 -1.38
C LYS A 231 -17.37 7.62 -1.18
N GLY A 232 -18.05 8.03 -2.26
CA GLY A 232 -19.30 8.78 -2.16
C GLY A 232 -19.13 9.99 -1.24
N SER A 233 -20.03 10.15 -0.27
CA SER A 233 -20.01 11.27 0.68
C SER A 233 -19.42 10.91 2.06
N SER A 234 -18.75 9.76 2.21
CA SER A 234 -18.34 9.25 3.54
C SER A 234 -17.15 9.96 4.15
N GLN A 235 -16.43 10.79 3.38
CA GLN A 235 -15.23 11.53 3.81
C GLN A 235 -15.32 13.00 3.39
N PRO A 236 -16.20 13.79 4.04
CA PRO A 236 -16.31 15.22 3.75
C PRO A 236 -15.08 15.98 4.26
N VAL A 237 -14.63 16.95 3.47
CA VAL A 237 -13.53 17.87 3.82
C VAL A 237 -14.04 19.27 4.17
N ALA A 238 -15.33 19.52 3.94
CA ALA A 238 -16.01 20.76 4.28
C ALA A 238 -17.48 20.48 4.64
N ASP A 239 -18.13 21.48 5.25
CA ASP A 239 -19.53 21.38 5.67
C ASP A 239 -20.50 21.26 4.46
N ASN A 240 -21.26 20.16 4.42
CA ASN A 240 -22.25 19.91 3.37
C ASN A 240 -23.49 20.83 3.45
N ALA A 241 -23.71 21.54 4.55
CA ALA A 241 -24.81 22.50 4.64
C ALA A 241 -24.61 23.70 3.68
N THR A 242 -23.35 24.07 3.41
CA THR A 242 -23.02 25.21 2.55
C THR A 242 -22.79 24.80 1.09
N ALA A 243 -23.16 25.67 0.14
CA ALA A 243 -22.91 25.42 -1.28
C ALA A 243 -21.40 25.26 -1.58
N ASP A 244 -20.58 26.09 -0.94
CA ASP A 244 -19.12 26.05 -1.07
C ASP A 244 -18.52 24.76 -0.50
N GLY A 245 -18.99 24.31 0.66
CA GLY A 245 -18.53 23.05 1.24
C GLY A 245 -18.94 21.84 0.41
N ARG A 246 -20.17 21.82 -0.15
CA ARG A 246 -20.56 20.81 -1.14
C ARG A 246 -19.66 20.82 -2.37
N LYS A 247 -19.32 22.01 -2.89
CA LYS A 247 -18.38 22.13 -4.02
C LYS A 247 -17.01 21.53 -3.69
N LYS A 248 -16.47 21.80 -2.49
CA LYS A 248 -15.21 21.21 -2.02
C LYS A 248 -15.29 19.69 -1.83
N ASN A 249 -16.44 19.16 -1.40
CA ASN A 249 -16.63 17.72 -1.21
C ASN A 249 -16.73 16.95 -2.54
N ARG A 250 -17.27 17.56 -3.60
CA ARG A 250 -17.25 17.01 -4.97
C ARG A 250 -15.86 17.15 -5.59
N ARG A 251 -14.94 16.27 -5.20
CA ARG A 251 -13.53 16.31 -5.58
C ARG A 251 -13.00 14.96 -6.05
N ILE A 252 -11.85 15.02 -6.70
CA ILE A 252 -11.01 13.86 -7.00
C ILE A 252 -9.72 14.04 -6.21
N GLU A 253 -9.32 13.03 -5.47
CA GLU A 253 -8.04 12.97 -4.78
C GLU A 253 -7.11 11.98 -5.48
N PHE A 254 -5.81 12.21 -5.35
CA PHE A 254 -4.77 11.32 -5.85
C PHE A 254 -3.85 10.97 -4.68
N GLU A 255 -3.70 9.69 -4.41
CA GLU A 255 -2.96 9.16 -3.27
C GLU A 255 -1.76 8.35 -3.79
N VAL A 256 -0.53 8.74 -3.46
CA VAL A 256 0.68 7.97 -3.81
C VAL A 256 0.84 6.78 -2.87
N LEU A 257 0.84 5.57 -3.44
CA LEU A 257 0.96 4.29 -2.73
C LEU A 257 2.42 3.85 -2.55
#